data_AF-A0A1V5SME0-F1
#
_entry.id   AF-A0A1V5SME0-F1
#
_cell.length_a   1.000
_cell.length_b   1.000
_cell.length_c   1.000
_cell.angle_alpha   90.00
_cell.angle_beta   90.00
_cell.angle_gamma   90.00
#
_symmetry.space_group_name_H-M   'P 1'
#
loop_
_entity.id
_entity.type
_entity.pdbx_description
1 polymer ?
#
loop_
_entity_poly.entity_id
_entity_poly.type
_entity_poly.pdbx_seq_one_letter_code
_entity_poly.pdbx_strand_id
1 'polypeptide(L)'
;MLMVTPRGMIIHRDADAKEQSVVERIELWKRAIDVIDSEPWFGTGINTYNVAHEKYDTAKNWRVRGYYAHNGYLQLAAEIGIPGILFFLLFLAFYFRRAWRSASALRGTSEELDRLGMITGLLAFLIYALADTNLQSPQSLMSFWILAGALAAQTRTQARPELAKF
;
A
#
# COMPACT_ATOMS: atom_id res chain seq x y z
N MET A 1 14.48 -33.45 -27.19
CA MET A 1 14.38 -32.07 -27.70
C MET A 1 15.36 -31.22 -26.89
N LEU A 2 16.54 -30.93 -27.45
CA LEU A 2 17.63 -30.23 -26.76
C LEU A 2 17.26 -28.76 -26.55
N MET A 3 17.16 -28.34 -25.28
CA MET A 3 17.04 -26.92 -24.90
C MET A 3 18.35 -26.21 -25.28
N VAL A 4 18.29 -25.42 -26.35
CA VAL A 4 19.33 -24.45 -26.68
C VAL A 4 19.10 -23.24 -25.78
N THR A 5 19.78 -23.20 -24.64
CA THR A 5 19.87 -21.97 -23.86
C THR A 5 20.78 -20.98 -24.61
N PRO A 6 20.36 -19.73 -24.84
CA PRO A 6 21.19 -18.75 -25.54
C PRO A 6 22.51 -18.53 -24.76
N ARG A 7 23.64 -18.47 -25.49
CA ARG A 7 25.01 -18.28 -24.95
C ARG A 7 25.25 -17.01 -24.12
N GLY A 8 24.27 -16.13 -23.99
CA GLY A 8 24.30 -14.93 -23.13
C GLY A 8 23.41 -15.00 -21.89
N MET A 9 22.69 -16.10 -21.67
CA MET A 9 21.82 -16.26 -20.50
C MET A 9 22.66 -16.68 -19.29
N ILE A 10 23.21 -15.70 -18.59
CA ILE A 10 23.75 -15.92 -17.24
C ILE A 10 22.54 -16.18 -16.33
N ILE A 11 22.20 -17.46 -16.14
CA ILE A 11 21.25 -17.88 -15.11
C ILE A 11 21.98 -17.67 -13.78
N HIS A 12 21.75 -16.52 -13.14
CA HIS A 12 22.13 -16.32 -11.75
C HIS A 12 21.25 -17.22 -10.89
N ARG A 13 21.67 -18.49 -10.74
CA ARG A 13 20.97 -19.56 -10.01
C ARG A 13 20.69 -19.21 -8.54
N ASP A 14 21.35 -18.17 -8.02
CA ASP A 14 21.22 -17.65 -6.66
C ASP A 14 20.15 -16.54 -6.52
N ALA A 15 19.48 -16.16 -7.61
CA ALA A 15 18.53 -15.04 -7.67
C ALA A 15 17.09 -15.43 -7.33
N ASP A 16 16.66 -16.62 -7.78
CA ASP A 16 15.23 -17.00 -7.72
C ASP A 16 14.72 -17.32 -6.31
N ALA A 17 15.59 -17.35 -5.30
CA ALA A 17 15.25 -17.77 -3.94
C ALA A 17 15.73 -16.84 -2.82
N LYS A 18 16.38 -15.71 -3.14
CA LYS A 18 16.82 -14.75 -2.10
C LYS A 18 15.89 -13.55 -2.12
N GLU A 19 15.15 -13.36 -1.03
CA GLU A 19 14.38 -12.15 -0.79
C GLU A 19 15.22 -10.90 -1.08
N GLN A 20 14.60 -9.89 -1.68
CA GLN A 20 15.27 -8.62 -1.90
C GLN A 20 15.78 -8.05 -0.58
N SER A 21 17.08 -7.77 -0.54
CA SER A 21 17.73 -7.20 0.64
C SER A 21 17.25 -5.77 0.91
N VAL A 22 17.44 -5.30 2.13
CA VAL A 22 17.15 -3.89 2.51
C VAL A 22 17.88 -2.91 1.59
N VAL A 23 19.09 -3.24 1.15
CA VAL A 23 19.90 -2.40 0.25
C VAL A 23 19.22 -2.24 -1.11
N GLU A 24 18.68 -3.34 -1.67
CA GLU A 24 17.97 -3.32 -2.95
C GLU A 24 16.67 -2.51 -2.86
N ARG A 25 15.96 -2.56 -1.72
CA ARG A 25 14.77 -1.73 -1.47
C ARG A 25 15.10 -0.24 -1.39
N ILE A 26 16.22 0.13 -0.79
CA ILE A 26 16.67 1.54 -0.76
C ILE A 26 16.92 2.05 -2.19
N GLU A 27 17.51 1.23 -3.07
CA GLU A 27 17.68 1.59 -4.48
C GLU A 27 16.34 1.77 -5.19
N LEU A 28 15.36 0.88 -4.95
CA LEU A 28 14.01 1.02 -5.49
C LEU A 28 13.30 2.30 -5.01
N TRP A 29 13.46 2.65 -3.73
CA TRP A 29 12.85 3.85 -3.18
C TRP A 29 13.45 5.11 -3.77
N LYS A 30 14.76 5.15 -4.01
CA LYS A 30 15.41 6.26 -4.73
C LYS A 30 14.83 6.43 -6.13
N ARG A 31 14.67 5.32 -6.87
CA ARG A 31 14.02 5.37 -8.19
C ARG A 31 12.58 5.86 -8.12
N ALA A 32 11.83 5.44 -7.10
CA ALA A 32 10.47 5.93 -6.90
C ALA A 32 10.43 7.44 -6.66
N ILE A 33 11.38 7.96 -5.87
CA ILE A 33 11.57 9.40 -5.66
C ILE A 33 11.91 10.10 -6.98
N ASP A 34 12.83 9.55 -7.79
CA ASP A 34 13.17 10.13 -9.10
C ASP A 34 11.95 10.21 -10.03
N VAL A 35 11.05 9.22 -9.99
CA VAL A 35 9.77 9.26 -10.74
C VAL A 35 8.85 10.34 -10.18
N ILE A 36 8.70 10.44 -8.85
CA ILE A 36 7.89 11.48 -8.20
C ILE A 36 8.40 12.88 -8.59
N ASP A 37 9.71 13.09 -8.56
CA ASP A 37 10.34 14.37 -8.88
C ASP A 37 10.14 14.76 -10.36
N SER A 38 9.95 13.78 -11.24
CA SER A 38 9.70 14.01 -12.65
C SER A 38 8.27 14.49 -12.97
N GLU A 39 7.28 13.98 -12.24
CA GLU A 39 5.85 14.29 -12.44
C GLU A 39 5.12 14.49 -11.09
N PRO A 40 5.49 15.52 -10.29
CA PRO A 40 5.11 15.60 -8.88
C PRO A 40 3.63 15.93 -8.64
N TRP A 41 2.95 16.56 -9.60
CA TRP A 41 1.61 17.10 -9.39
C TRP A 41 0.50 16.10 -9.66
N PHE A 42 0.63 15.35 -10.75
CA PHE A 42 -0.40 14.40 -11.18
C PHE A 42 0.11 12.97 -11.27
N GLY A 43 1.41 12.76 -11.05
CA GLY A 43 2.04 11.46 -11.22
C GLY A 43 2.05 11.04 -12.69
N THR A 44 2.43 9.78 -12.90
CA THR A 44 2.53 9.18 -14.23
C THR A 44 1.25 8.49 -14.69
N GLY A 45 0.24 8.39 -13.82
CA GLY A 45 -0.99 7.63 -14.04
C GLY A 45 -1.09 6.40 -13.12
N ILE A 46 -2.32 5.94 -12.84
CA ILE A 46 -2.52 4.72 -12.05
C ILE A 46 -1.96 3.52 -12.81
N ASN A 47 -1.22 2.67 -12.12
CA ASN A 47 -0.65 1.44 -12.67
C ASN A 47 0.34 1.66 -13.84
N THR A 48 1.04 2.80 -13.86
CA THR A 48 2.09 3.10 -14.85
C THR A 48 3.50 3.05 -14.27
N TYR A 49 3.65 2.85 -12.95
CA TYR A 49 4.94 2.87 -12.28
C TYR A 49 5.94 1.90 -12.90
N ASN A 50 5.48 0.70 -13.27
CA ASN A 50 6.27 -0.38 -13.89
C ASN A 50 6.97 0.05 -15.20
N VAL A 51 6.46 1.08 -15.88
CA VAL A 51 7.08 1.65 -17.08
C VAL A 51 7.87 2.92 -16.72
N ALA A 52 7.32 3.75 -15.83
CA ALA A 52 7.93 5.01 -15.44
C ALA A 52 9.31 4.84 -14.78
N HIS A 53 9.48 3.83 -13.92
CA HIS A 53 10.72 3.61 -13.19
C HIS A 53 11.88 3.15 -14.08
N GLU A 54 11.61 2.60 -15.27
CA GLU A 54 12.66 2.05 -16.15
C GLU A 54 13.66 3.10 -16.60
N LYS A 55 13.20 4.35 -16.79
CA LYS A 55 14.04 5.50 -17.14
C LYS A 55 15.10 5.79 -16.07
N TYR A 56 14.86 5.36 -14.84
CA TYR A 56 15.71 5.62 -13.67
C TYR A 56 16.50 4.38 -13.22
N ASP A 57 16.41 3.26 -13.95
CA ASP A 57 17.28 2.08 -13.76
C ASP A 57 18.66 2.29 -14.40
N THR A 58 19.41 3.26 -13.87
CA THR A 58 20.71 3.68 -14.42
C THR A 58 21.83 2.66 -14.18
N ALA A 59 21.77 1.93 -13.06
CA ALA A 59 22.77 0.92 -12.71
C ALA A 59 22.57 -0.41 -13.46
N LYS A 60 21.41 -0.63 -14.10
CA LYS A 60 20.98 -1.92 -14.68
C LYS A 60 21.29 -3.09 -13.75
N ASN A 61 21.13 -2.85 -12.44
CA ASN A 61 21.44 -3.82 -11.42
C ASN A 61 20.45 -4.97 -11.58
N TRP A 62 20.93 -6.11 -12.07
CA TRP A 62 20.08 -7.26 -12.40
C TRP A 62 19.31 -7.79 -11.18
N ARG A 63 19.78 -7.48 -9.96
CA ARG A 63 19.11 -7.80 -8.69
C ARG A 63 17.97 -6.83 -8.34
N VAL A 64 17.97 -5.64 -8.93
CA VAL A 64 16.97 -4.58 -8.75
C VAL A 64 16.14 -4.43 -10.02
N ARG A 65 15.64 -5.57 -10.52
CA ARG A 65 14.55 -5.62 -11.50
C ARG A 65 13.22 -5.63 -10.76
N GLY A 66 12.84 -4.48 -10.21
CA GLY A 66 11.58 -4.34 -9.49
C GLY A 66 10.53 -3.67 -10.36
N TYR A 67 9.45 -4.38 -10.67
CA TYR A 67 8.22 -3.80 -11.26
C TYR A 67 7.50 -2.84 -10.30
N TYR A 68 7.91 -2.84 -9.03
CA TYR A 68 7.27 -2.13 -7.94
C TYR A 68 8.30 -1.41 -7.08
N ALA A 69 7.87 -0.33 -6.42
CA ALA A 69 8.74 0.40 -5.50
C ALA A 69 9.04 -0.38 -4.21
N HIS A 70 8.29 -1.44 -3.91
CA HIS A 70 8.34 -2.13 -2.62
C HIS A 70 8.13 -1.17 -1.42
N ASN A 71 7.34 -0.14 -1.67
CA ASN A 71 6.76 0.80 -0.73
C ASN A 71 5.52 1.36 -1.43
N GLY A 72 4.35 0.91 -0.98
CA GLY A 72 3.09 1.22 -1.63
C GLY A 72 2.77 2.72 -1.64
N TYR A 73 3.30 3.50 -0.69
CA TYR A 73 3.10 4.95 -0.63
C TYR A 73 3.96 5.70 -1.64
N LEU A 74 5.22 5.32 -1.81
CA LEU A 74 6.08 5.91 -2.83
C LEU A 74 5.55 5.59 -4.23
N GLN A 75 5.13 4.35 -4.47
CA GLN A 75 4.52 3.99 -5.73
C GLN A 75 3.21 4.76 -5.97
N LEU A 76 2.34 4.86 -4.96
CA LEU A 76 1.12 5.64 -5.08
C LEU A 76 1.44 7.12 -5.38
N ALA A 77 2.38 7.73 -4.66
CA ALA A 77 2.81 9.11 -4.93
C ALA A 77 3.38 9.29 -6.37
N ALA A 78 4.10 8.31 -6.90
CA ALA A 78 4.61 8.33 -8.28
C ALA A 78 3.50 8.20 -9.34
N GLU A 79 2.39 7.53 -9.00
CA GLU A 79 1.27 7.26 -9.91
C GLU A 79 0.22 8.37 -9.89
N ILE A 80 -0.11 8.92 -8.71
CA ILE A 80 -1.19 9.92 -8.53
C ILE A 80 -0.70 11.30 -8.06
N GLY A 81 0.62 11.48 -7.94
CA GLY A 81 1.25 12.74 -7.53
C GLY A 81 1.16 13.03 -6.03
N ILE A 82 1.90 14.06 -5.61
CA ILE A 82 1.96 14.58 -4.24
C ILE A 82 0.57 15.02 -3.74
N PRO A 83 -0.25 15.77 -4.50
CA PRO A 83 -1.61 16.09 -4.07
C PRO A 83 -2.45 14.84 -3.81
N GLY A 84 -2.38 13.84 -4.70
CA GLY A 84 -3.14 12.59 -4.58
C GLY A 84 -2.79 11.82 -3.31
N ILE A 85 -1.50 11.62 -3.04
CA ILE A 85 -1.06 10.92 -1.82
C ILE A 85 -1.43 11.70 -0.55
N LEU A 86 -1.35 13.03 -0.57
CA LEU A 86 -1.78 13.85 0.57
C LEU A 86 -3.28 13.71 0.84
N PHE A 87 -4.13 13.71 -0.19
CA PHE A 87 -5.56 13.45 -0.04
C PHE A 87 -5.83 12.05 0.51
N PHE A 88 -5.11 11.03 0.04
CA PHE A 88 -5.22 9.67 0.54
C PHE A 88 -4.86 9.58 2.04
N LEU A 89 -3.72 10.17 2.44
CA LEU A 89 -3.29 10.19 3.84
C LEU A 89 -4.26 10.98 4.73
N LEU A 90 -4.79 12.10 4.22
CA LEU A 90 -5.78 12.90 4.93
C LEU A 90 -7.09 12.14 5.12
N PHE A 91 -7.56 11.43 4.10
CA PHE A 91 -8.71 10.54 4.17
C PHE A 91 -8.49 9.47 5.26
N LEU A 92 -7.34 8.80 5.27
CA LEU A 92 -7.01 7.80 6.30
C LEU A 92 -7.00 8.42 7.70
N ALA A 93 -6.41 9.60 7.87
CA ALA A 93 -6.38 10.30 9.15
C ALA A 93 -7.79 10.60 9.69
N PHE A 94 -8.69 11.10 8.84
CA PHE A 94 -10.09 11.34 9.23
C PHE A 94 -10.85 10.05 9.51
N TYR A 95 -10.64 9.01 8.69
CA TYR A 95 -11.24 7.70 8.87
C TYR A 95 -10.86 7.10 10.23
N PHE A 96 -9.56 7.00 10.52
CA PHE A 96 -9.08 6.43 11.79
C PHE A 96 -9.45 7.30 12.99
N ARG A 97 -9.45 8.62 12.86
CA ARG A 97 -9.95 9.51 13.93
C ARG A 97 -11.41 9.24 14.27
N ARG A 98 -12.26 9.02 13.25
CA ARG A 98 -13.66 8.64 13.47
C ARG A 98 -13.79 7.26 14.09
N ALA A 99 -13.07 6.27 13.56
CA ALA A 99 -13.08 4.90 14.06
C ALA A 99 -12.63 4.84 15.54
N TRP A 100 -11.54 5.53 15.87
CA TRP A 100 -11.01 5.60 17.24
C TRP A 100 -12.00 6.23 18.22
N ARG A 101 -12.68 7.30 17.82
CA ARG A 101 -13.75 7.91 18.62
C ARG A 101 -14.92 6.95 18.85
N SER A 102 -15.28 6.18 17.83
CA SER A 102 -16.33 5.17 17.91
C SER A 102 -15.97 4.04 18.87
N ALA A 103 -14.71 3.60 18.90
CA ALA A 103 -14.24 2.62 19.88
C ALA A 103 -14.19 3.22 21.29
N SER A 104 -13.66 4.44 21.41
CA SER A 104 -13.55 5.14 22.70
C SER A 104 -14.91 5.43 23.36
N ALA A 105 -15.98 5.59 22.56
CA ALA A 105 -17.33 5.77 23.06
C ALA A 105 -17.92 4.49 23.72
N LEU A 106 -17.29 3.34 23.48
CA LEU A 106 -17.73 2.03 23.97
C LEU A 106 -16.84 1.46 25.08
N ARG A 107 -16.03 2.31 25.73
CA ARG A 107 -15.05 1.91 26.73
C ARG A 107 -15.61 0.93 27.76
N GLY A 108 -14.95 -0.21 27.93
CA GLY A 108 -15.31 -1.26 28.88
C GLY A 108 -16.31 -2.29 28.37
N THR A 109 -16.69 -2.27 27.08
CA THR A 109 -17.59 -3.25 26.47
C THR A 109 -16.85 -4.23 25.57
N SER A 110 -17.46 -5.37 25.23
CA SER A 110 -16.90 -6.30 24.23
C SER A 110 -16.81 -5.66 22.84
N GLU A 111 -17.78 -4.79 22.49
CA GLU A 111 -17.81 -4.07 21.22
C GLU A 111 -16.62 -3.10 21.05
N GLU A 112 -16.05 -2.59 22.15
CA GLU A 112 -14.79 -1.82 22.09
C GLU A 112 -13.65 -2.67 21.55
N LEU A 113 -13.48 -3.89 22.09
CA LEU A 113 -12.40 -4.80 21.69
C LEU A 113 -12.52 -5.19 20.22
N ASP A 114 -13.73 -5.47 19.74
CA ASP A 114 -13.98 -5.79 18.33
C ASP A 114 -13.55 -4.62 17.42
N ARG A 115 -13.95 -3.39 17.75
CA ARG A 115 -13.56 -2.20 16.97
C ARG A 115 -12.07 -1.95 17.02
N LEU A 116 -11.45 -2.07 18.20
CA LEU A 116 -10.01 -1.90 18.34
C LEU A 116 -9.24 -2.94 17.53
N GLY A 117 -9.70 -4.20 17.51
CA GLY A 117 -9.12 -5.27 16.69
C GLY A 117 -9.19 -4.96 15.19
N MET A 118 -10.32 -4.45 14.71
CA MET A 118 -10.44 -4.00 13.31
C MET A 118 -9.53 -2.81 13.01
N ILE A 119 -9.45 -1.82 13.90
CA ILE A 119 -8.57 -0.65 13.75
C ILE A 119 -7.11 -1.09 13.68
N THR A 120 -6.65 -1.92 14.61
CA THR A 120 -5.25 -2.37 14.65
C THR A 120 -4.91 -3.24 13.45
N GLY A 121 -5.82 -4.11 12.98
CA GLY A 121 -5.63 -4.88 11.75
C GLY A 121 -5.48 -4.00 10.51
N LEU A 122 -6.33 -2.97 10.36
CA LEU A 122 -6.22 -2.00 9.26
C LEU A 122 -4.92 -1.19 9.34
N LEU A 123 -4.51 -0.77 10.54
CA LEU A 123 -3.23 -0.08 10.75
C LEU A 123 -2.04 -0.98 10.43
N ALA A 124 -2.07 -2.26 10.84
CA ALA A 124 -1.02 -3.22 10.54
C ALA A 124 -0.84 -3.42 9.03
N PHE A 125 -1.94 -3.50 8.27
CA PHE A 125 -1.91 -3.55 6.81
C PHE A 125 -1.24 -2.31 6.19
N LEU A 126 -1.54 -1.12 6.70
CA LEU A 126 -0.98 0.14 6.23
C LEU A 126 0.49 0.30 6.61
N ILE A 127 0.90 -0.18 7.79
CA ILE A 127 2.30 -0.20 8.21
C ILE A 127 3.09 -1.16 7.32
N TYR A 128 2.53 -2.34 7.03
CA TYR A 128 3.15 -3.31 6.12
C TYR A 128 3.38 -2.72 4.72
N ALA A 129 2.48 -1.87 4.25
CA ALA A 129 2.62 -1.17 2.96
C ALA A 129 3.83 -0.23 2.86
N LEU A 130 4.49 0.13 3.96
CA LEU A 130 5.75 0.88 3.92
C LEU A 130 6.89 0.07 3.29
N ALA A 131 6.79 -1.26 3.36
CA ALA A 131 7.81 -2.18 2.88
C ALA A 131 7.27 -3.20 1.88
N ASP A 132 6.04 -3.06 1.41
CA ASP A 132 5.41 -4.01 0.49
C ASP A 132 4.51 -3.33 -0.55
N THR A 133 3.91 -4.14 -1.41
CA THR A 133 3.11 -3.75 -2.59
C THR A 133 1.63 -4.13 -2.42
N ASN A 134 1.21 -4.40 -1.18
CA ASN A 134 -0.16 -4.80 -0.85
C ASN A 134 -1.22 -3.73 -1.21
N LEU A 135 -0.84 -2.45 -1.34
CA LEU A 135 -1.75 -1.41 -1.85
C LEU A 135 -2.02 -1.53 -3.35
N GLN A 136 -1.12 -2.15 -4.10
CA GLN A 136 -1.21 -2.37 -5.55
C GLN A 136 -1.87 -3.70 -5.89
N SER A 137 -1.87 -4.66 -4.96
CA SER A 137 -2.56 -5.95 -5.11
C SER A 137 -4.07 -5.78 -4.94
N PRO A 138 -4.89 -6.07 -5.98
CA PRO A 138 -6.35 -5.95 -5.89
C PRO A 138 -6.95 -6.80 -4.76
N GLN A 139 -6.44 -8.01 -4.54
CA GLN A 139 -6.95 -8.94 -3.54
C GLN A 139 -6.76 -8.41 -2.11
N SER A 140 -5.54 -7.91 -1.84
CA SER A 140 -5.17 -7.33 -0.55
C SER A 140 -5.95 -6.04 -0.30
N LEU A 141 -6.06 -5.19 -1.32
CA LEU A 141 -6.78 -3.92 -1.25
C LEU A 141 -8.29 -4.12 -1.06
N MET A 142 -8.90 -5.11 -1.72
CA MET A 142 -10.31 -5.46 -1.51
C MET A 142 -10.56 -5.92 -0.07
N SER A 143 -9.68 -6.75 0.48
CA SER A 143 -9.78 -7.21 1.87
C SER A 143 -9.73 -6.04 2.85
N PHE A 144 -8.81 -5.08 2.62
CA PHE A 144 -8.72 -3.84 3.39
C PHE A 144 -10.02 -3.03 3.34
N TRP A 145 -10.57 -2.79 2.14
CA TRP A 145 -11.78 -1.97 1.99
C TRP A 145 -13.05 -2.62 2.52
N ILE A 146 -13.17 -3.96 2.45
CA ILE A 146 -14.29 -4.69 3.05
C ILE A 146 -14.26 -4.52 4.57
N LEU A 147 -13.09 -4.72 5.19
CA LEU A 147 -12.95 -4.58 6.64
C LEU A 147 -13.15 -3.12 7.09
N ALA A 148 -12.64 -2.16 6.32
CA ALA A 148 -12.87 -0.74 6.57
C ALA A 148 -14.35 -0.34 6.44
N GLY A 149 -15.04 -0.85 5.42
CA GLY A 149 -16.48 -0.64 5.23
C GLY A 149 -17.31 -1.24 6.37
N ALA A 150 -16.96 -2.45 6.84
CA ALA A 150 -17.62 -3.09 7.96
C ALA A 150 -17.46 -2.27 9.26
N LEU A 151 -16.25 -1.77 9.54
CA LEU A 151 -16.01 -0.92 10.71
C LEU A 151 -16.80 0.40 10.59
N ALA A 152 -16.78 1.04 9.42
CA ALA A 152 -17.53 2.27 9.16
C ALA A 152 -19.04 2.09 9.37
N ALA A 153 -19.63 0.98 8.92
CA ALA A 153 -21.04 0.67 9.10
C ALA A 153 -21.42 0.58 10.58
N GLN A 154 -20.59 -0.06 11.41
CA GLN A 154 -20.81 -0.13 12.86
C GLN A 154 -20.78 1.25 13.53
N THR A 155 -19.92 2.17 13.04
CA THR A 155 -19.89 3.55 13.56
C THR A 155 -21.15 4.37 13.21
N ARG A 156 -21.90 3.98 12.17
CA ARG A 156 -23.11 4.70 11.73
C ARG A 156 -24.34 4.25 12.51
N THR A 157 -24.46 2.96 12.82
CA THR A 157 -25.59 2.41 13.56
C THR A 157 -25.73 3.07 14.95
N GLN A 158 -24.61 3.37 15.63
CA GLN A 158 -24.64 4.06 16.91
C GLN A 158 -25.06 5.54 16.84
N ALA A 159 -24.93 6.18 15.67
CA ALA A 159 -25.33 7.58 15.50
C ALA A 159 -26.84 7.75 15.23
N ARG A 160 -27.58 6.66 14.96
CA ARG A 160 -29.05 6.67 14.96
C ARG A 160 -29.52 6.27 16.35
N PRO A 161 -30.01 7.19 17.19
CA PRO A 161 -30.83 6.78 18.32
C PRO A 161 -32.00 5.98 17.75
N GLU A 162 -32.31 4.83 18.35
CA GLU A 162 -33.48 4.06 17.96
C GLU A 162 -34.67 5.02 17.88
N LEU A 163 -35.26 5.16 16.69
CA LEU A 163 -36.56 5.79 16.57
C LEU A 163 -37.47 5.01 17.49
N ALA A 164 -37.85 5.67 18.60
CA ALA A 164 -38.70 5.11 19.63
C ALA A 164 -39.83 4.35 18.94
N LYS A 165 -39.88 3.04 19.20
CA LYS A 165 -41.02 2.20 18.88
C LYS A 165 -42.19 2.79 19.66
N PHE A 166 -43.00 3.61 18.99
CA PHE A 166 -44.34 3.99 19.43
C PHE A 166 -45.30 2.86 19.07
#